data_AF-A0A974NVX0-F1
#
_entry.id   AF-A0A974NVX0-F1
#
_cell.length_a   1.000
_cell.length_b   1.000
_cell.length_c   1.000
_cell.angle_alpha   90.00
_cell.angle_beta   90.00
_cell.angle_gamma   90.00
#
_symmetry.space_group_name_H-M   'P 1'
#
loop_
_entity.id
_entity.type
_entity.pdbx_description
1 polymer ?
#
loop_
_entity_poly.entity_id
_entity_poly.type
_entity_poly.pdbx_seq_one_letter_code
_entity_poly.pdbx_strand_id
1 'polypeptide(L)'
;MLAAPLSLPSGEQGLVQTTMRAIAPPSVFGDASEKPPSVASNVPEARSRGDSGDSGDRVRPAGAQSAERALDILEAIAEHPMSLADLAAHVGLSSTTCYRLTSALVARRLVANAGRRGYSLGERVSELALAAAEQRAMRGRH
;
A
#
# COMPACT_ATOMS: atom_id res chain seq x y z
N MET A 1 45.11 60.38 -22.99
CA MET A 1 45.14 59.65 -21.70
C MET A 1 43.70 59.24 -21.42
N LEU A 2 43.27 57.98 -21.33
CA LEU A 2 43.85 56.71 -20.88
C LEU A 2 43.75 55.66 -22.02
N ALA A 3 44.75 54.83 -22.36
CA ALA A 3 45.44 53.77 -21.59
C ALA A 3 44.55 52.55 -21.27
N ALA A 4 44.53 51.57 -22.18
CA ALA A 4 44.42 50.13 -21.86
C ALA A 4 45.85 49.60 -21.61
N PRO A 5 46.09 48.55 -20.78
CA PRO A 5 45.93 47.17 -21.26
C PRO A 5 45.59 46.09 -20.21
N LEU A 6 45.12 44.93 -20.72
CA LEU A 6 45.42 43.53 -20.37
C LEU A 6 45.87 43.19 -18.94
N SER A 7 45.18 42.25 -18.27
CA SER A 7 45.65 40.85 -18.11
C SER A 7 44.87 40.09 -17.03
N LEU A 8 44.47 38.86 -17.37
CA LEU A 8 44.09 37.78 -16.47
C LEU A 8 45.32 37.29 -15.65
N PRO A 9 45.09 36.67 -14.48
CA PRO A 9 45.22 35.21 -14.34
C PRO A 9 44.03 34.59 -13.56
N SER A 10 43.42 33.49 -14.02
CA SER A 10 43.83 32.07 -13.83
C SER A 10 43.78 31.56 -12.38
N GLY A 11 42.93 30.55 -12.16
CA GLY A 11 42.80 29.73 -10.95
C GLY A 11 41.83 30.34 -9.94
N GLU A 12 40.72 29.72 -9.56
CA GLU A 12 40.65 28.37 -9.03
C GLU A 12 39.39 27.63 -9.47
N GLN A 13 39.63 26.36 -9.79
CA GLN A 13 38.63 25.36 -10.04
C GLN A 13 37.97 24.96 -8.70
N GLY A 14 36.65 25.05 -8.64
CA GLY A 14 35.85 24.60 -7.50
C GLY A 14 34.63 23.85 -8.00
N LEU A 15 34.88 22.64 -8.48
CA LEU A 15 33.94 21.64 -8.96
C LEU A 15 32.81 21.38 -7.95
N VAL A 16 31.69 22.12 -8.02
CA VAL A 16 30.46 21.72 -7.30
C VAL A 16 29.72 20.66 -8.11
N GLN A 17 30.22 19.43 -8.01
CA GLN A 17 29.44 18.24 -8.32
C GLN A 17 28.25 18.17 -7.35
N THR A 18 27.08 18.62 -7.79
CA THR A 18 25.82 18.21 -7.16
C THR A 18 25.43 16.86 -7.74
N THR A 19 26.07 15.83 -7.21
CA THR A 19 25.83 14.43 -7.53
C THR A 19 24.49 14.01 -6.93
N MET A 20 23.52 13.78 -7.82
CA MET A 20 22.65 12.61 -7.84
C MET A 20 22.64 11.76 -6.56
N ARG A 21 21.68 12.02 -5.66
CA ARG A 21 21.42 11.16 -4.51
C ARG A 21 20.60 9.95 -4.97
N ALA A 22 21.31 8.90 -5.35
CA ALA A 22 20.78 7.55 -5.43
C ALA A 22 20.33 7.10 -4.03
N ILE A 23 19.04 6.75 -3.90
CA ILE A 23 18.54 5.95 -2.79
C ILE A 23 18.68 4.50 -3.22
N ALA A 24 19.74 3.85 -2.73
CA ALA A 24 19.85 2.40 -2.74
C ALA A 24 18.98 1.83 -1.59
N PRO A 25 18.24 0.72 -1.82
CA PRO A 25 17.67 -0.04 -0.71
C PRO A 25 18.81 -0.72 0.09
N PRO A 26 18.69 -0.89 1.42
CA PRO A 26 19.58 -1.77 2.15
C PRO A 26 19.28 -3.23 1.78
N SER A 27 20.01 -3.75 0.79
CA SER A 27 20.24 -5.19 0.68
C SER A 27 21.06 -5.64 1.89
N VAL A 28 20.38 -6.13 2.92
CA VAL A 28 21.01 -6.91 3.99
C VAL A 28 20.23 -8.22 4.13
N PHE A 29 20.53 -9.17 3.27
CA PHE A 29 20.57 -10.60 3.61
C PHE A 29 21.63 -11.22 2.71
N GLY A 30 22.84 -11.33 3.26
CA GLY A 30 23.98 -11.97 2.62
C GLY A 30 23.80 -13.49 2.62
N ASP A 31 23.96 -14.04 1.43
CA ASP A 31 24.18 -15.45 1.15
C ASP A 31 25.65 -15.82 1.47
N ALA A 32 25.86 -16.87 2.27
CA ALA A 32 27.01 -17.79 2.20
C ALA A 32 27.13 -18.67 3.46
N SER A 33 26.44 -19.82 3.49
CA SER A 33 27.07 -21.10 3.87
C SER A 33 26.13 -22.29 3.61
N GLU A 34 26.02 -22.70 2.35
CA GLU A 34 25.72 -24.09 2.04
C GLU A 34 26.97 -24.72 1.42
N LYS A 35 27.52 -25.71 2.13
CA LYS A 35 28.00 -26.92 1.46
C LYS A 35 27.44 -28.12 2.24
N PRO A 36 26.62 -28.99 1.62
CA PRO A 36 26.05 -30.16 2.27
C PRO A 36 27.10 -31.29 2.33
N PRO A 37 26.96 -32.29 3.22
CA PRO A 37 26.11 -33.44 2.87
C PRO A 37 25.30 -34.06 4.04
N SER A 38 24.14 -34.61 3.67
CA SER A 38 23.50 -35.82 4.18
C SER A 38 23.47 -36.07 5.70
N VAL A 39 22.29 -36.04 6.32
CA VAL A 39 21.58 -37.19 6.93
C VAL A 39 20.13 -36.75 7.26
N ALA A 40 19.17 -37.62 6.95
CA ALA A 40 17.72 -37.43 7.08
C ALA A 40 17.21 -37.39 8.53
N SER A 41 16.18 -36.57 8.79
CA SER A 41 14.92 -37.00 9.46
C SER A 41 14.00 -35.81 9.76
N ASN A 42 12.98 -35.69 8.92
CA ASN A 42 11.59 -35.31 9.19
C ASN A 42 11.25 -34.63 10.54
N VAL A 43 10.98 -33.32 10.51
CA VAL A 43 10.08 -32.62 11.46
C VAL A 43 9.21 -31.64 10.65
N PRO A 44 7.86 -31.76 10.66
CA PRO A 44 6.98 -30.93 9.85
C PRO A 44 6.72 -29.58 10.51
N GLU A 45 6.94 -28.52 9.75
CA GLU A 45 6.68 -27.14 10.15
C GLU A 45 5.17 -26.86 10.16
N ALA A 46 4.65 -26.50 11.34
CA ALA A 46 3.25 -26.28 11.60
C ALA A 46 2.71 -25.05 10.85
N ARG A 47 2.19 -25.31 9.65
CA ARG A 47 1.31 -24.40 8.90
C ARG A 47 0.01 -24.21 9.71
N SER A 48 -0.18 -23.04 10.31
CA SER A 48 -1.52 -22.56 10.68
C SER A 48 -2.22 -22.19 9.36
N ARG A 49 -3.04 -23.06 8.74
CA ARG A 49 -4.42 -23.45 9.11
C ARG A 49 -5.30 -22.25 9.48
N GLY A 50 -5.69 -21.54 8.42
CA GLY A 50 -6.98 -20.86 8.30
C GLY A 50 -7.65 -21.36 7.02
N ASP A 51 -7.83 -22.68 6.93
CA ASP A 51 -8.73 -23.32 5.98
C ASP A 51 -10.05 -23.55 6.72
N SER A 52 -11.07 -22.78 6.35
CA SER A 52 -12.42 -22.94 6.87
C SER A 52 -13.40 -22.46 5.81
N GLY A 53 -13.97 -23.41 5.07
CA GLY A 53 -15.22 -23.22 4.34
C GLY A 53 -15.19 -23.48 2.83
N ASP A 54 -14.52 -24.54 2.37
CA ASP A 54 -14.94 -25.19 1.12
C ASP A 54 -16.23 -25.97 1.38
N SER A 55 -17.37 -25.38 1.01
CA SER A 55 -18.61 -26.11 0.80
C SER A 55 -19.43 -25.41 -0.27
N GLY A 56 -18.93 -25.56 -1.50
CA GLY A 56 -19.68 -25.47 -2.74
C GLY A 56 -20.07 -24.06 -3.17
N ASP A 57 -19.31 -23.41 -4.05
CA ASP A 57 -19.85 -22.28 -4.81
C ASP A 57 -19.05 -22.06 -6.10
N ARG A 58 -19.72 -21.54 -7.12
CA ARG A 58 -19.19 -21.20 -8.45
C ARG A 58 -17.79 -20.62 -8.37
N VAL A 59 -16.91 -20.97 -9.31
CA VAL A 59 -15.58 -20.37 -9.51
C VAL A 59 -15.75 -18.85 -9.57
N ARG A 60 -15.66 -18.19 -8.41
CA ARG A 60 -15.63 -16.74 -8.33
C ARG A 60 -14.26 -16.38 -8.90
N PRO A 61 -14.20 -15.47 -9.89
CA PRO A 61 -12.91 -15.05 -10.41
C PRO A 61 -12.07 -14.57 -9.23
N ALA A 62 -10.81 -15.00 -9.11
CA ALA A 62 -9.97 -14.74 -7.94
C ALA A 62 -9.88 -13.24 -7.54
N GLY A 63 -10.12 -12.34 -8.48
CA GLY A 63 -10.25 -10.90 -8.22
C GLY A 63 -11.47 -10.49 -7.40
N ALA A 64 -12.59 -11.23 -7.47
CA ALA A 64 -13.81 -10.97 -6.72
C ALA A 64 -13.59 -11.05 -5.21
N GLN A 65 -12.82 -12.05 -4.74
CA GLN A 65 -12.52 -12.19 -3.33
C GLN A 65 -11.72 -10.99 -2.79
N SER A 66 -10.75 -10.48 -3.56
CA SER A 66 -10.00 -9.28 -3.15
C SER A 66 -10.87 -8.03 -3.13
N ALA A 67 -11.84 -7.92 -4.05
CA ALA A 67 -12.79 -6.82 -4.07
C ALA A 67 -13.77 -6.88 -2.89
N GLU A 68 -14.30 -8.05 -2.56
CA GLU A 68 -15.14 -8.27 -1.37
C GLU A 68 -14.40 -7.86 -0.10
N ARG A 69 -13.15 -8.30 0.10
CA ARG A 69 -12.35 -7.88 1.27
C ARG A 69 -12.09 -6.37 1.33
N ALA A 70 -11.96 -5.71 0.18
CA ALA A 70 -11.80 -4.27 0.15
C ALA A 70 -13.10 -3.55 0.53
N LEU A 71 -14.26 -4.11 0.19
CA LEU A 71 -15.56 -3.60 0.62
C LEU A 71 -15.77 -3.81 2.13
N ASP A 72 -15.43 -4.99 2.66
CA ASP A 72 -15.49 -5.26 4.10
C ASP A 72 -14.69 -4.21 4.91
N ILE A 73 -13.50 -3.82 4.42
CA ILE A 73 -12.68 -2.77 5.03
C ILE A 73 -13.40 -1.41 5.00
N LEU A 74 -14.07 -1.07 3.90
CA LEU A 74 -14.81 0.19 3.76
C LEU A 74 -16.03 0.23 4.69
N GLU A 75 -16.72 -0.88 4.85
CA GLU A 75 -17.86 -1.01 5.78
C GLU A 75 -17.40 -0.87 7.22
N ALA A 76 -16.30 -1.54 7.60
CA ALA A 76 -15.73 -1.45 8.95
C ALA A 76 -15.38 0.01 9.33
N ILE A 77 -14.67 0.75 8.46
CA ILE A 77 -14.32 2.15 8.75
C ILE A 77 -15.51 3.12 8.64
N ALA A 78 -16.61 2.71 8.01
CA ALA A 78 -17.82 3.52 7.90
C ALA A 78 -18.56 3.62 9.24
N GLU A 79 -18.47 2.58 10.08
CA GLU A 79 -19.02 2.58 11.43
C GLU A 79 -18.23 3.52 12.35
N HIS A 80 -16.91 3.39 12.36
CA HIS A 80 -16.02 4.28 13.09
C HIS A 80 -14.59 4.25 12.53
N PRO A 81 -13.79 5.30 12.75
CA PRO A 81 -12.36 5.26 12.41
C PRO A 81 -11.65 4.11 13.14
N MET A 82 -10.81 3.36 12.42
CA MET A 82 -10.10 2.19 12.95
C MET A 82 -8.61 2.20 12.61
N SER A 83 -7.77 1.63 13.47
CA SER A 83 -6.36 1.42 13.13
C SER A 83 -6.18 0.26 12.14
N LEU A 84 -4.99 0.14 11.54
CA LEU A 84 -4.69 -1.00 10.64
C LEU A 84 -4.82 -2.35 11.35
N ALA A 85 -4.39 -2.42 12.62
CA ALA A 85 -4.43 -3.64 13.40
C ALA A 85 -5.87 -4.04 13.71
N ASP A 86 -6.72 -3.07 14.07
CA ASP A 86 -8.14 -3.31 14.33
C ASP A 86 -8.86 -3.74 13.06
N LEU A 87 -8.56 -3.14 11.91
CA LEU A 87 -9.12 -3.55 10.62
C LEU A 87 -8.72 -4.97 10.23
N ALA A 88 -7.46 -5.33 10.43
CA ALA A 88 -6.98 -6.68 10.16
C ALA A 88 -7.68 -7.71 11.06
N ALA A 89 -7.85 -7.40 12.35
CA ALA A 89 -8.57 -8.27 13.29
C ALA A 89 -10.07 -8.36 12.98
N HIS A 90 -10.72 -7.24 12.65
CA HIS A 90 -12.14 -7.16 12.38
C HIS A 90 -12.53 -7.92 11.10
N VAL A 91 -11.77 -7.76 10.02
CA VAL A 91 -12.03 -8.44 8.74
C VAL A 91 -11.43 -9.85 8.70
N GLY A 92 -10.59 -10.22 9.67
CA GLY A 92 -9.91 -11.52 9.72
C GLY A 92 -8.81 -11.68 8.66
N LEU A 93 -8.08 -10.60 8.36
CA LEU A 93 -7.01 -10.57 7.35
C LEU A 93 -5.63 -10.52 8.01
N SER A 94 -4.61 -10.99 7.27
CA SER A 94 -3.21 -10.75 7.68
C SER A 94 -2.85 -9.26 7.54
N SER A 95 -1.95 -8.78 8.40
CA SER A 95 -1.51 -7.38 8.40
C SER A 95 -1.00 -6.91 7.04
N THR A 96 -0.26 -7.78 6.33
CA THR A 96 0.26 -7.49 4.97
C THR A 96 -0.87 -7.33 3.96
N THR A 97 -1.88 -8.22 3.98
CA THR A 97 -3.02 -8.13 3.06
C THR A 97 -3.89 -6.91 3.36
N CYS A 98 -4.16 -6.65 4.64
CA CYS A 98 -4.90 -5.47 5.07
C CYS A 98 -4.21 -4.17 4.63
N TYR A 99 -2.88 -4.08 4.83
CA TYR A 99 -2.09 -2.92 4.38
C TYR A 99 -2.15 -2.71 2.87
N ARG A 100 -2.02 -3.80 2.07
CA ARG A 100 -2.09 -3.71 0.61
C ARG A 100 -3.45 -3.19 0.14
N LEU A 101 -4.54 -3.69 0.71
CA LEU A 101 -5.90 -3.26 0.36
C LEU A 101 -6.14 -1.82 0.80
N THR A 102 -5.84 -1.46 2.05
CA THR A 102 -5.98 -0.08 2.54
C THR A 102 -5.12 0.89 1.75
N SER A 103 -3.88 0.55 1.40
CA SER A 103 -3.02 1.39 0.55
C SER A 103 -3.63 1.62 -0.84
N ALA A 104 -4.23 0.60 -1.45
CA ALA A 104 -4.91 0.74 -2.74
C ALA A 104 -6.17 1.63 -2.63
N LEU A 105 -6.91 1.51 -1.54
CA LEU A 105 -8.09 2.34 -1.27
C LEU A 105 -7.71 3.81 -0.99
N VAL A 106 -6.63 4.05 -0.26
CA VAL A 106 -6.07 5.40 -0.02
C VAL A 106 -5.61 6.05 -1.32
N ALA A 107 -4.92 5.31 -2.20
CA ALA A 107 -4.51 5.82 -3.51
C ALA A 107 -5.70 6.27 -4.38
N ARG A 108 -6.89 5.69 -4.15
CA ARG A 108 -8.15 6.04 -4.84
C ARG A 108 -8.99 7.07 -4.06
N ARG A 109 -8.47 7.61 -2.95
CA ARG A 109 -9.15 8.57 -2.07
C ARG A 109 -10.46 8.04 -1.47
N LEU A 110 -10.65 6.71 -1.48
CA LEU A 110 -11.80 6.06 -0.85
C LEU A 110 -11.61 5.93 0.66
N VAL A 111 -10.36 5.90 1.10
CA VAL A 111 -9.96 5.87 2.51
C VAL A 111 -9.01 7.04 2.75
N ALA A 112 -9.18 7.72 3.88
CA ALA A 112 -8.25 8.73 4.38
C ALA A 112 -7.49 8.17 5.58
N ASN A 113 -6.19 8.42 5.64
CA ASN A 113 -5.38 8.14 6.82
C ASN A 113 -5.35 9.39 7.71
N ALA A 114 -6.07 9.35 8.82
CA ALA A 114 -6.17 10.45 9.79
C ALA A 114 -5.09 10.37 10.89
N GLY A 115 -3.99 9.65 10.64
CA GLY A 115 -2.86 9.51 11.55
C GLY A 115 -3.27 8.88 12.87
N ARG A 116 -3.31 9.68 13.95
CA ARG A 116 -3.70 9.22 15.30
C ARG A 116 -5.12 8.66 15.40
N ARG A 117 -6.02 9.05 14.50
CA ARG A 117 -7.40 8.55 14.48
C ARG A 117 -7.58 7.26 13.67
N GLY A 118 -6.52 6.78 13.01
CA GLY A 118 -6.59 5.62 12.13
C GLY A 118 -7.12 5.97 10.74
N TYR A 119 -7.71 4.97 10.08
CA TYR A 119 -8.31 5.08 8.76
C TYR A 119 -9.79 5.43 8.87
N SER A 120 -10.25 6.33 8.00
CA SER A 120 -11.65 6.75 7.88
C SER A 120 -12.07 6.79 6.42
N LEU A 121 -13.37 6.91 6.14
CA LEU A 121 -13.84 7.14 4.77
C LEU A 121 -13.21 8.40 4.19
N GLY A 122 -12.76 8.30 2.94
CA GLY A 122 -12.19 9.39 2.17
C GLY A 122 -13.24 10.19 1.40
N GLU A 123 -12.82 11.33 0.89
CA GLU A 123 -13.67 12.29 0.18
C GLU A 123 -14.31 11.70 -1.09
N ARG A 124 -13.66 10.74 -1.75
CA ARG A 124 -14.21 10.08 -2.94
C ARG A 124 -15.51 9.34 -2.63
N VAL A 125 -15.68 8.84 -1.41
CA VAL A 125 -16.91 8.15 -1.00
C VAL A 125 -18.08 9.13 -0.97
N SER A 126 -17.86 10.35 -0.48
CA SER A 126 -18.89 11.39 -0.45
C SER A 126 -19.27 11.86 -1.86
N GLU A 127 -18.29 12.02 -2.74
CA GLU A 127 -18.52 12.35 -4.16
C GLU A 127 -19.38 11.28 -4.86
N LEU A 128 -19.07 10.00 -4.62
CA LEU A 128 -19.82 8.87 -5.18
C LEU A 128 -21.24 8.80 -4.61
N ALA A 129 -21.42 9.06 -3.31
CA ALA A 129 -22.73 9.08 -2.67
C ALA A 129 -23.63 10.18 -3.27
N LEU A 130 -23.08 11.38 -3.51
CA LEU A 130 -23.81 12.47 -4.15
C LEU A 130 -24.24 12.11 -5.58
N ALA A 131 -23.32 11.59 -6.40
CA ALA A 131 -23.63 11.14 -7.75
C ALA A 131 -24.70 10.03 -7.77
N ALA A 132 -24.65 9.10 -6.81
CA ALA A 132 -25.66 8.05 -6.67
C ALA A 132 -27.05 8.60 -6.29
N ALA A 133 -27.10 9.62 -5.43
CA ALA A 133 -28.34 10.30 -5.06
C ALA A 133 -28.98 11.01 -6.27
N GLU A 134 -28.17 11.69 -7.08
CA GLU A 134 -28.63 12.33 -8.33
C GLU A 134 -29.20 11.31 -9.32
N GLN A 135 -28.51 10.19 -9.53
CA GLN A 135 -29.00 9.11 -10.39
C GLN A 135 -30.32 8.52 -9.90
N ARG A 136 -30.48 8.36 -8.58
CA ARG A 136 -31.73 7.88 -7.98
C ARG A 136 -32.87 8.86 -8.23
N ALA A 137 -32.61 10.15 -8.10
CA ALA A 137 -33.58 11.20 -8.40
C ALA A 137 -33.99 11.21 -9.88
N MET A 138 -33.08 10.87 -10.82
CA MET A 138 -33.42 10.73 -12.24
C MET A 138 -34.30 9.52 -12.53
N ARG A 139 -34.06 8.38 -11.87
CA ARG A 139 -34.84 7.15 -12.06
C ARG A 139 -36.29 7.24 -11.60
N GLY A 140 -36.58 8.06 -10.58
CA GLY A 140 -37.95 8.24 -10.05
C GLY A 140 -38.83 9.22 -10.83
N ARG A 141 -38.35 9.81 -11.94
CA ARG A 141 -39.07 10.80 -12.76
C ARG A 141 -39.60 10.25 -14.08
N HIS A 142 -39.61 8.93 -14.24
CA HIS A 142 -40.16 8.21 -15.39
C HIS A 142 -41.19 7.20 -14.91
#